data_AF-A0A0C2CST6-F1
#
_entry.id   AF-A0A0C2CST6-F1
#
_cell.length_a   1.000
_cell.length_b   1.000
_cell.length_c   1.000
_cell.angle_alpha   90.00
_cell.angle_beta   90.00
_cell.angle_gamma   90.00
#
_symmetry.space_group_name_H-M   'P 1'
#
loop_
_entity.id
_entity.type
_entity.pdbx_description
1 polymer ?
#
loop_
_entity_poly.entity_id
_entity_poly.type
_entity_poly.pdbx_seq_one_letter_code
_entity_poly.pdbx_strand_id
1 'polypeptide(L)'
;MAPSYVLVCRTPPERRTAILLHMRMPNPSIPEAFINVPTDAIQTVTRSYWNEAEAQAVRVLVRKLLIKGFNSRRIMVISLYKDKELLCEQLLNPLRNRIDTVDSEQGTERLS
;
A
#
# COMPACT_ATOMS: atom_id res chain seq x y z
N MET A 1 -11.08 20.43 -30.92
CA MET A 1 -11.58 19.35 -30.04
C MET A 1 -10.43 18.40 -29.77
N ALA A 2 -9.96 18.30 -28.53
CA ALA A 2 -9.01 17.27 -28.15
C ALA A 2 -9.75 15.91 -28.08
N PRO A 3 -9.15 14.80 -28.54
CA PRO A 3 -9.78 13.49 -28.43
C PRO A 3 -9.98 13.13 -26.94
N SER A 4 -11.19 12.67 -26.59
CA SER A 4 -11.44 12.10 -25.26
C SER A 4 -10.84 10.70 -25.22
N TYR A 5 -9.74 10.54 -24.50
CA TYR A 5 -9.16 9.22 -24.26
C TYR A 5 -10.00 8.51 -23.20
N VAL A 6 -10.59 7.38 -23.56
CA VAL A 6 -11.31 6.50 -22.63
C VAL A 6 -10.35 5.40 -22.17
N LEU A 7 -10.24 5.21 -20.85
CA LEU A 7 -9.47 4.10 -20.28
C LEU A 7 -10.22 2.78 -20.53
N VAL A 8 -9.58 1.85 -21.23
CA VAL A 8 -10.10 0.51 -21.48
C VAL A 8 -9.21 -0.51 -20.77
N CYS A 9 -9.79 -1.28 -19.85
CA CYS A 9 -9.08 -2.38 -19.22
C CYS A 9 -8.98 -3.56 -20.19
N ARG A 10 -7.75 -3.92 -20.59
CA ARG A 10 -7.48 -5.10 -21.44
C ARG A 10 -7.13 -6.36 -20.66
N THR A 11 -7.12 -6.28 -19.33
CA THR A 11 -6.78 -7.42 -18.47
C THR A 11 -8.06 -7.97 -17.84
N PRO A 12 -8.41 -9.25 -18.08
CA PRO A 12 -9.58 -9.85 -17.46
C PRO A 12 -9.39 -9.99 -15.95
N PRO A 13 -10.47 -9.91 -15.14
CA PRO A 13 -10.41 -9.96 -13.68
C PRO A 13 -9.67 -11.19 -13.15
N GLU A 14 -9.89 -12.37 -13.73
CA GLU A 14 -9.20 -13.62 -13.38
C GLU A 14 -7.67 -13.52 -13.32
N ARG A 15 -7.05 -12.63 -14.10
CA ARG A 15 -5.60 -12.40 -14.10
C ARG A 15 -5.11 -11.51 -12.95
N ARG A 16 -6.00 -10.92 -12.16
CA ARG A 16 -5.70 -10.00 -11.04
C ARG A 16 -6.41 -10.44 -9.74
N THR A 17 -6.46 -11.75 -9.49
CA THR A 17 -7.17 -12.36 -8.35
C THR A 17 -6.31 -12.72 -7.15
N ALA A 18 -4.99 -12.48 -7.20
CA ALA A 18 -4.04 -12.98 -6.19
C ALA A 18 -4.45 -12.67 -4.75
N ILE A 19 -4.90 -11.44 -4.46
CA ILE A 19 -5.38 -11.02 -3.14
C ILE A 19 -6.65 -11.79 -2.74
N LEU A 20 -7.63 -11.91 -3.64
CA LEU A 20 -8.90 -12.61 -3.38
C LEU A 20 -8.71 -14.10 -3.06
N LEU A 21 -7.70 -14.74 -3.66
CA LEU A 21 -7.38 -16.15 -3.43
C LEU A 21 -6.71 -16.41 -2.07
N HIS A 22 -5.91 -15.45 -1.59
CA HIS A 22 -5.05 -15.66 -0.41
C HIS A 22 -5.54 -14.93 0.85
N MET A 23 -6.44 -13.96 0.70
CA MET A 23 -6.94 -13.12 1.78
C MET A 23 -8.47 -13.05 1.80
N ARG A 24 -9.03 -12.99 3.01
CA ARG A 24 -10.44 -12.61 3.19
C ARG A 24 -10.53 -11.09 3.06
N MET A 25 -11.24 -10.64 2.04
CA MET A 25 -11.49 -9.22 1.76
C MET A 25 -12.88 -8.82 2.26
N PRO A 26 -13.10 -7.52 2.60
CA PRO A 26 -14.42 -7.01 2.96
C PRO A 26 -15.45 -7.24 1.84
N ASN A 27 -15.02 -7.09 0.59
CA ASN A 27 -15.75 -7.50 -0.59
C ASN A 27 -15.03 -8.69 -1.24
N PRO A 28 -15.65 -9.88 -1.36
CA PRO A 28 -14.99 -11.07 -1.87
C PRO A 28 -14.67 -11.02 -3.38
N SER A 29 -15.19 -10.02 -4.11
CA SER A 29 -14.98 -9.86 -5.56
C SER A 29 -14.06 -8.70 -5.92
N ILE A 30 -13.66 -7.86 -4.95
CA ILE A 30 -12.86 -6.66 -5.19
C ILE A 30 -11.59 -6.71 -4.34
N PRO A 31 -10.38 -6.72 -4.93
CA PRO A 31 -9.11 -6.76 -4.21
C PRO A 31 -8.71 -5.36 -3.68
N GLU A 32 -9.66 -4.63 -3.11
CA GLU A 32 -9.49 -3.27 -2.58
C GLU A 32 -10.20 -3.15 -1.23
N ALA A 33 -9.56 -2.43 -0.30
CA ALA A 33 -10.14 -2.16 1.00
C ALA A 33 -9.66 -0.80 1.52
N PHE A 34 -10.62 0.01 1.98
CA PHE A 34 -10.33 1.20 2.78
C PHE A 34 -10.37 0.81 4.25
N ILE A 35 -9.26 1.04 4.94
CA ILE A 35 -9.12 0.71 6.36
C ILE A 35 -9.14 2.02 7.14
N ASN A 36 -10.23 2.27 7.85
CA ASN A 36 -10.31 3.39 8.76
C ASN A 36 -9.45 3.11 10.00
N VAL A 37 -8.45 3.96 10.24
CA VAL A 37 -7.63 3.94 11.45
C VAL A 37 -8.01 5.18 12.26
N PRO A 38 -8.84 5.04 13.31
CA PRO A 38 -9.42 6.18 14.02
C PRO A 38 -8.37 6.78 14.97
N THR A 39 -7.46 7.57 14.44
CA THR A 39 -6.46 8.31 15.21
C THR A 39 -6.16 9.66 14.57
N ASP A 40 -5.91 10.66 15.41
CA ASP A 40 -5.53 11.99 14.94
C ASP A 40 -4.07 11.98 14.45
N ALA A 41 -3.82 12.67 13.35
CA ALA A 41 -2.46 12.89 12.87
C ALA A 41 -1.75 13.90 13.79
N ILE A 42 -0.58 13.52 14.31
CA ILE A 42 0.23 14.41 15.13
C ILE A 42 1.15 15.20 14.18
N GLN A 43 1.23 16.52 14.35
CA GLN A 43 2.19 17.32 13.60
C GLN A 43 3.57 17.21 14.27
N THR A 44 4.60 16.86 13.50
CA THR A 44 5.98 16.76 13.98
C THR A 44 6.66 18.14 13.99
N VAL A 45 7.82 18.22 14.67
CA VAL A 45 8.64 19.44 14.78
C VAL A 45 9.09 19.96 13.41
N THR A 46 9.13 19.10 12.38
CA THR A 46 9.46 19.45 11.00
C THR A 46 8.27 20.02 10.21
N ARG A 47 7.10 20.21 10.84
CA ARG A 47 5.80 20.54 10.23
C ARG A 47 5.21 19.43 9.33
N SER A 48 5.79 18.24 9.35
CA SER A 48 5.20 17.05 8.74
C SER A 48 4.11 16.47 9.64
N TYR A 49 3.38 15.48 9.15
CA TYR A 49 2.38 14.77 9.95
C TYR A 49 2.79 13.31 10.07
N TRP A 50 2.76 12.75 11.27
CA TRP A 50 2.92 11.32 11.52
C TRP A 50 1.71 10.76 12.27
N ASN A 51 1.35 9.53 11.95
CA ASN A 51 0.27 8.80 12.61
C ASN A 51 0.80 7.41 12.89
N GLU A 52 1.26 7.20 14.13
CA GLU A 52 1.87 5.93 14.52
C GLU A 52 0.90 4.76 14.37
N ALA A 53 -0.39 4.97 14.65
CA ALA A 53 -1.40 3.94 14.49
C ALA A 53 -1.58 3.52 13.02
N GLU A 54 -1.53 4.46 12.07
CA GLU A 54 -1.51 4.12 10.63
C GLU A 54 -0.26 3.31 10.28
N ALA A 55 0.92 3.71 10.77
CA ALA A 55 2.16 2.99 10.48
C ALA A 55 2.18 1.57 11.08
N GLN A 56 1.62 1.38 12.28
CA GLN A 56 1.42 0.05 12.85
C GLN A 56 0.38 -0.77 12.08
N ALA A 57 -0.72 -0.16 11.63
CA ALA A 57 -1.70 -0.83 10.77
C ALA A 57 -1.06 -1.32 9.46
N VAL A 58 -0.26 -0.47 8.81
CA VAL A 58 0.53 -0.83 7.63
C VAL A 58 1.46 -2.00 7.94
N ARG A 59 2.21 -1.97 9.05
CA ARG A 59 3.08 -3.06 9.48
C ARG A 59 2.32 -4.38 9.66
N VAL A 60 1.14 -4.34 10.27
CA VAL A 60 0.29 -5.54 10.43
C VAL A 60 -0.17 -6.07 9.08
N LEU A 61 -0.59 -5.19 8.16
CA LEU A 61 -1.03 -5.58 6.82
C LEU A 61 0.09 -6.21 6.01
N VAL A 62 1.27 -5.60 6.00
CA VAL A 62 2.46 -6.12 5.34
C VAL A 62 2.83 -7.50 5.89
N ARG A 63 2.85 -7.67 7.22
CA ARG A 63 3.08 -8.98 7.84
C ARG A 63 2.05 -10.01 7.43
N LYS A 64 0.76 -9.65 7.38
CA LYS A 64 -0.31 -10.55 6.92
C LYS A 64 -0.09 -10.99 5.48
N LEU A 65 0.28 -10.08 4.58
CA LEU A 65 0.61 -10.41 3.18
C LEU A 65 1.79 -11.40 3.11
N LEU A 66 2.88 -11.14 3.84
CA LEU A 66 4.04 -12.04 3.86
C LEU A 66 3.66 -13.44 4.38
N ILE A 67 2.88 -13.53 5.47
CA ILE A 67 2.39 -14.81 6.02
C ILE A 67 1.50 -15.55 5.03
N LYS A 68 0.78 -14.83 4.17
CA LYS A 68 -0.05 -15.39 3.09
C LYS A 68 0.74 -15.77 1.83
N GLY A 69 2.07 -15.67 1.86
CA GLY A 69 2.95 -16.13 0.79
C GLY A 69 3.29 -15.07 -0.25
N PHE A 70 2.87 -13.82 -0.06
CA PHE A 70 3.27 -12.75 -0.96
C PHE A 70 4.76 -12.45 -0.82
N ASN A 71 5.45 -12.33 -1.95
CA ASN A 71 6.86 -11.94 -1.97
C ASN A 71 7.00 -10.47 -1.57
N SER A 72 7.94 -10.16 -0.67
CA SER A 72 8.21 -8.78 -0.24
C SER A 72 8.49 -7.81 -1.40
N ARG A 73 9.07 -8.30 -2.51
CA ARG A 73 9.33 -7.49 -3.73
C ARG A 73 8.06 -7.07 -4.47
N ARG A 74 6.94 -7.77 -4.24
CA ARG A 74 5.61 -7.46 -4.81
C ARG A 74 4.76 -6.59 -3.90
N ILE A 75 5.24 -6.25 -2.71
CA ILE A 75 4.55 -5.39 -1.76
C ILE A 75 5.21 -4.02 -1.78
N MET A 76 4.40 -2.97 -1.90
CA MET A 76 4.85 -1.59 -1.87
C MET A 76 3.96 -0.80 -0.91
N VAL A 77 4.60 -0.01 -0.06
CA VAL A 77 3.95 0.90 0.86
C VAL A 77 4.27 2.30 0.37
N ILE A 78 3.22 3.09 0.16
CA ILE A 78 3.31 4.42 -0.40
C ILE A 78 2.78 5.40 0.64
N SER A 79 3.54 6.47 0.93
CA SER A 79 3.16 7.54 1.85
C SER A 79 3.32 8.91 1.19
N LEU A 80 2.42 9.84 1.51
CA LEU A 80 2.48 11.24 1.04
C LEU A 80 3.39 12.14 1.90
N TYR A 81 3.70 11.72 3.13
CA TYR A 81 4.49 12.51 4.07
C TYR A 81 5.80 11.79 4.37
N LYS A 82 6.92 12.53 4.26
CA LYS A 82 8.29 12.02 4.49
C LYS A 82 8.50 11.44 5.89
N ASP A 83 7.88 12.04 6.91
CA ASP A 83 8.04 11.56 8.29
C ASP A 83 7.25 10.26 8.53
N LYS A 84 6.11 10.07 7.84
CA LYS A 84 5.38 8.79 7.82
C LYS A 84 6.14 7.71 7.06
N GLU A 85 6.80 8.07 5.95
CA GLU A 85 7.67 7.17 5.20
C GLU A 85 8.81 6.65 6.09
N LEU A 86 9.57 7.56 6.72
CA LEU A 86 10.68 7.20 7.62
C LEU A 86 10.20 6.31 8.78
N LEU A 87 9.05 6.60 9.39
CA LEU A 87 8.48 5.77 10.44
C LEU A 87 8.12 4.37 9.93
N CYS A 88 7.50 4.28 8.75
CA CYS A 88 7.19 3.00 8.13
C CYS A 88 8.48 2.23 7.82
N GLU A 89 9.54 2.89 7.35
CA GLU A 89 10.85 2.27 7.06
C GLU A 89 11.44 1.63 8.29
N GLN A 90 11.45 2.37 9.40
CA GLN A 90 11.93 1.85 10.69
C GLN A 90 11.13 0.63 11.15
N LEU A 91 9.80 0.66 11.00
CA LEU A 91 8.91 -0.41 11.43
C LEU A 91 8.92 -1.64 10.52
N LEU A 92 9.24 -1.47 9.24
CA LEU A 92 9.24 -2.52 8.21
C LEU A 92 10.64 -3.05 7.88
N ASN A 93 11.71 -2.35 8.26
CA ASN A 93 13.10 -2.81 8.13
C ASN A 93 13.32 -4.24 8.65
N PRO A 94 12.77 -4.62 9.83
CA PRO A 94 12.86 -5.99 10.32
C PRO A 94 12.22 -7.06 9.42
N LEU A 95 11.37 -6.65 8.47
CA LEU A 95 10.65 -7.54 7.55
C LEU A 95 11.34 -7.70 6.18
N ARG A 96 12.49 -7.05 5.96
CA ARG A 96 13.22 -7.03 4.67
C ARG A 96 12.37 -6.55 3.47
N ASN A 97 11.45 -5.62 3.74
CA ASN A 97 10.65 -4.99 2.69
C ASN A 97 11.27 -3.65 2.29
N ARG A 98 11.26 -3.33 0.99
CA ARG A 98 11.57 -1.98 0.50
C ARG A 98 10.32 -1.11 0.63
N ILE A 99 10.50 0.12 1.10
CA ILE A 99 9.49 1.18 1.06
C ILE A 99 9.98 2.18 0.04
N ASP A 100 9.09 2.64 -0.82
CA ASP A 100 9.38 3.64 -1.83
C ASP A 100 8.23 4.67 -1.82
N THR A 101 8.48 5.93 -2.16
CA THR A 101 7.48 7.02 -2.17
C THR A 101 6.66 7.08 -3.45
N VAL A 102 5.48 7.73 -3.39
CA VAL A 102 4.63 7.97 -4.59
C VAL A 102 5.46 8.56 -5.72
N ASP A 103 6.25 9.59 -5.42
CA ASP A 103 7.03 10.35 -6.40
C ASP A 103 8.19 9.51 -6.99
N SER A 104 8.73 8.56 -6.23
CA SER A 104 9.78 7.65 -6.72
C SER A 104 9.23 6.54 -7.63
N GLU A 105 7.92 6.27 -7.56
CA GLU A 105 7.25 5.15 -8.25
C GLU A 105 6.26 5.63 -9.33
N GLN A 106 6.25 6.93 -9.66
CA GLN A 106 5.44 7.42 -10.78
C GLN A 106 5.96 6.82 -12.10
N GLY A 107 5.21 5.84 -12.63
CA GLY A 107 5.57 5.11 -13.86
C GLY A 107 6.02 3.66 -13.63
N THR A 108 6.02 3.17 -12.39
CA THR A 108 6.32 1.76 -12.06
C THR A 108 5.07 1.02 -11.60
N GLU A 109 5.01 -0.28 -11.86
CA GLU A 109 3.96 -1.17 -11.35
C GLU A 109 4.57 -2.34 -10.58
N ARG A 110 3.91 -2.79 -9.50
CA ARG A 110 4.26 -4.05 -8.83
C ARG A 110 3.34 -5.14 -9.33
N LEU A 111 3.90 -6.07 -10.09
CA LEU A 111 3.16 -7.19 -10.65
C LEU A 111 2.84 -8.21 -9.55
N SER A 112 1.53 -8.39 -9.31
CA SER A 112 0.94 -9.40 -8.42
C SER A 112 1.20 -10.81 -8.87
#